data_AF-A0A2U2Z0U8-F1
#
_entry.id   AF-A0A2U2Z0U8-F1
#
_cell.length_a   1.000
_cell.length_b   1.000
_cell.length_c   1.000
_cell.angle_alpha   90.00
_cell.angle_beta   90.00
_cell.angle_gamma   90.00
#
_symmetry.space_group_name_H-M   'P 1'
#
loop_
_entity.id
_entity.type
_entity.pdbx_description
1 polymer ?
#
loop_
_entity_poly.entity_id
_entity_poly.type
_entity_poly.pdbx_seq_one_letter_code
_entity_poly.pdbx_strand_id
1 'polypeptide(L)'
;MCILRGMTFPSATRIHVLSMAWRVCLVGAGACLGFVLGGWWGAGVGAGIAGLGAESALILYRRRAAVSLRAAGSRGEAEGAADAVLVGISLYKAAVFPLTPNGVSKEEQQARRTVAYRLAAHESLPRAVRISAAAALEAIDESPDAAHVRPAVEALTLTVYDCRAGR
;
A
#
# COMPACT_ATOMS: atom_id res chain seq x y z
N MET A 1 -29.24 -18.56 -24.31
CA MET A 1 -28.97 -17.96 -22.98
C MET A 1 -27.50 -18.24 -22.62
N CYS A 2 -26.57 -17.44 -23.17
CA CYS A 2 -25.11 -17.64 -23.05
C CYS A 2 -24.38 -16.30 -22.92
N ILE A 3 -24.67 -15.48 -21.89
CA ILE A 3 -23.93 -14.22 -21.67
C ILE A 3 -23.68 -14.02 -20.17
N LEU A 4 -22.97 -14.94 -19.52
CA LEU A 4 -22.46 -14.75 -18.15
C LEU A 4 -21.20 -15.59 -17.93
N ARG A 5 -20.22 -15.46 -18.83
CA ARG A 5 -18.88 -16.06 -18.66
C ARG A 5 -17.85 -15.22 -19.38
N GLY A 6 -17.40 -14.14 -18.74
CA GLY A 6 -16.40 -13.27 -19.37
C GLY A 6 -16.10 -11.97 -18.65
N MET A 7 -16.05 -11.96 -17.32
CA MET A 7 -15.47 -10.83 -16.58
C MET A 7 -14.48 -11.38 -15.56
N THR A 8 -13.29 -11.73 -16.06
CA THR A 8 -12.10 -11.83 -15.20
C THR A 8 -11.75 -10.42 -14.78
N PHE A 9 -12.29 -9.99 -13.65
CA PHE A 9 -11.90 -8.72 -13.03
C PHE A 9 -10.38 -8.76 -12.74
N PRO A 10 -9.66 -7.65 -12.95
CA PRO A 10 -8.29 -7.50 -12.48
C PRO A 10 -8.20 -7.90 -11.00
N SER A 11 -7.13 -8.58 -10.62
CA SER A 11 -6.90 -9.07 -9.25
C SER A 11 -7.03 -7.95 -8.20
N ALA A 12 -6.61 -6.73 -8.53
CA ALA A 12 -6.79 -5.55 -7.70
C ALA A 12 -8.29 -5.19 -7.48
N THR A 13 -9.09 -5.19 -8.55
CA THR A 13 -10.54 -4.92 -8.47
C THR A 13 -11.25 -5.97 -7.62
N ARG A 14 -10.86 -7.25 -7.76
CA ARG A 14 -11.42 -8.33 -6.94
C ARG A 14 -11.15 -8.13 -5.44
N ILE A 15 -9.93 -7.72 -5.08
CA ILE A 15 -9.56 -7.45 -3.69
C ILE A 15 -10.36 -6.27 -3.14
N HIS A 16 -10.52 -5.19 -3.92
CA HIS A 16 -11.32 -4.05 -3.51
C HIS A 16 -12.80 -4.41 -3.29
N VAL A 17 -13.41 -5.14 -4.22
CA VAL A 17 -14.80 -5.60 -4.10
C VAL A 17 -14.98 -6.51 -2.90
N LEU A 18 -14.09 -7.48 -2.69
CA LEU A 18 -14.16 -8.40 -1.54
C LEU A 18 -14.02 -7.63 -0.21
N SER A 19 -13.12 -6.65 -0.16
CA SER A 19 -12.92 -5.83 1.04
C SER A 19 -14.12 -4.94 1.35
N MET A 20 -14.79 -4.41 0.32
CA MET A 20 -16.01 -3.61 0.48
C MET A 20 -17.18 -4.49 0.93
N ALA A 21 -17.38 -5.63 0.29
CA ALA A 21 -18.41 -6.59 0.67
C ALA A 21 -18.25 -7.04 2.13
N TRP A 22 -17.03 -7.37 2.54
CA TRP A 22 -16.73 -7.72 3.92
C TRP A 22 -17.10 -6.62 4.93
N ARG A 23 -16.76 -5.35 4.63
CA ARG A 23 -17.10 -4.20 5.49
C ARG A 23 -18.61 -4.02 5.63
N VAL A 24 -19.35 -4.12 4.52
CA VAL A 24 -20.81 -4.00 4.52
C VAL A 24 -21.44 -5.11 5.36
N CYS A 25 -20.96 -6.34 5.22
CA CYS A 25 -21.42 -7.46 6.05
C CYS A 25 -21.14 -7.23 7.53
N LEU A 26 -19.97 -6.70 7.89
CA LEU A 26 -19.61 -6.45 9.29
C LEU A 26 -20.49 -5.37 9.94
N VAL A 27 -20.73 -4.27 9.21
CA VAL A 27 -21.61 -3.18 9.66
C VAL A 27 -23.05 -3.66 9.79
N GLY A 28 -23.54 -4.42 8.81
CA GLY A 28 -24.89 -5.01 8.85
C GLY A 28 -25.06 -5.98 10.02
N ALA A 29 -24.09 -6.87 10.25
CA ALA A 29 -24.12 -7.77 11.39
C ALA A 29 -24.10 -7.03 12.74
N GLY A 30 -23.29 -5.96 12.86
CA GLY A 30 -23.27 -5.09 14.04
C GLY A 30 -24.59 -4.36 14.28
N ALA A 31 -25.24 -3.88 13.22
CA ALA A 31 -26.55 -3.25 13.30
C ALA A 31 -27.64 -4.24 13.76
N CYS A 32 -27.66 -5.47 13.21
CA CYS A 32 -28.61 -6.51 13.59
C CYS A 32 -28.42 -6.96 15.05
N LEU A 33 -27.18 -7.21 15.48
CA LEU A 33 -26.88 -7.56 16.88
C LEU A 33 -27.23 -6.44 17.85
N GLY A 34 -26.92 -5.20 17.48
CA GLY A 34 -27.29 -4.02 18.25
C GLY A 34 -28.80 -3.86 18.38
N PHE A 35 -29.55 -4.13 17.31
CA PHE A 35 -31.01 -4.09 17.31
C PHE A 35 -31.63 -5.09 18.28
N VAL A 36 -31.12 -6.33 18.31
CA VAL A 36 -31.62 -7.38 19.21
C VAL A 36 -31.41 -7.00 20.69
N LEU A 37 -30.33 -6.30 21.02
CA LEU A 37 -29.96 -5.96 22.40
C LEU A 37 -30.57 -4.65 22.93
N GLY A 38 -30.88 -3.69 22.05
CA GLY A 38 -31.32 -2.35 22.47
C GLY A 38 -32.33 -1.68 21.53
N GLY A 39 -32.97 -2.44 20.66
CA GLY A 39 -33.88 -1.93 19.64
C GLY A 39 -33.21 -0.94 18.69
N TRP A 40 -33.95 0.06 18.24
CA TRP A 40 -33.47 1.09 17.31
C TRP A 40 -32.18 1.79 17.80
N TRP A 41 -32.09 2.12 19.09
CA TRP A 41 -30.92 2.78 19.66
C TRP A 41 -29.70 1.85 19.69
N GLY A 42 -29.91 0.58 20.02
CA GLY A 42 -28.87 -0.44 19.97
C GLY A 42 -28.35 -0.68 18.55
N ALA A 43 -29.21 -0.61 17.52
CA ALA A 43 -28.80 -0.77 16.13
C ALA A 43 -27.80 0.31 15.68
N GLY A 44 -28.04 1.58 16.05
CA GLY A 44 -27.13 2.68 15.77
C GLY A 44 -25.77 2.51 16.47
N VAL A 45 -25.79 2.12 17.75
CA VAL A 45 -24.56 1.89 18.52
C VAL A 45 -23.78 0.68 17.98
N GLY A 46 -24.44 -0.42 17.65
CA GLY A 46 -23.82 -1.62 17.12
C GLY A 46 -23.20 -1.41 15.72
N ALA A 47 -23.89 -0.68 14.84
CA ALA A 47 -23.36 -0.28 13.54
C ALA A 47 -22.13 0.63 13.69
N GLY A 48 -22.18 1.59 14.62
CA GLY A 48 -21.07 2.51 14.90
C GLY A 48 -19.81 1.80 15.41
N ILE A 49 -19.96 0.90 16.38
CA ILE A 49 -18.82 0.12 16.93
C ILE A 49 -18.23 -0.81 15.86
N ALA A 50 -19.07 -1.50 15.08
CA ALA A 50 -18.59 -2.38 14.01
C ALA A 50 -17.87 -1.60 12.89
N GLY A 51 -18.39 -0.44 12.51
CA GLY A 51 -17.79 0.44 11.50
C GLY A 51 -16.43 0.99 11.97
N LEU A 52 -16.36 1.52 13.19
CA LEU A 52 -15.12 2.03 13.77
C LEU A 52 -14.11 0.90 14.05
N GLY A 53 -14.58 -0.28 14.46
CA GLY A 53 -13.78 -1.47 14.69
C GLY A 53 -13.09 -1.98 13.42
N ALA A 54 -13.78 -1.93 12.28
CA ALA A 54 -13.21 -2.37 10.99
C ALA A 54 -12.07 -1.45 10.51
N GLU A 55 -12.23 -0.14 10.64
CA GLU A 55 -11.18 0.83 10.26
C GLU A 55 -10.00 0.79 11.23
N SER A 56 -10.27 0.69 12.53
CA SER A 56 -9.21 0.58 13.55
C SER A 56 -8.45 -0.74 13.47
N ALA A 57 -9.10 -1.86 13.17
CA ALA A 57 -8.42 -3.13 12.90
C ALA A 57 -7.51 -3.07 11.67
N LEU A 58 -7.93 -2.37 10.61
CA LEU A 58 -7.09 -2.19 9.42
C LEU A 58 -5.89 -1.27 9.70
N ILE A 59 -6.09 -0.19 10.46
CA ILE A 59 -5.01 0.70 10.89
C ILE A 59 -4.05 -0.03 11.82
N LEU A 60 -4.57 -0.82 12.78
CA LEU A 60 -3.76 -1.65 13.68
C LEU A 60 -3.03 -2.74 12.92
N TYR A 61 -3.66 -3.41 11.95
CA TYR A 61 -3.00 -4.40 11.11
C TYR A 61 -1.88 -3.78 10.28
N ARG A 62 -2.10 -2.60 9.68
CA ARG A 62 -1.05 -1.85 8.96
C ARG A 62 0.08 -1.42 9.87
N ARG A 63 -0.23 -0.91 11.07
CA ARG A 63 0.77 -0.52 12.08
C ARG A 63 1.52 -1.72 12.60
N ARG A 64 0.85 -2.85 12.84
CA ARG A 64 1.45 -4.09 13.35
C ARG A 64 2.29 -4.76 12.29
N ALA A 65 1.87 -4.76 11.03
CA ALA A 65 2.72 -5.17 9.91
C ALA A 65 3.97 -4.27 9.80
N ALA A 66 3.81 -2.94 9.90
CA ALA A 66 4.95 -2.02 9.90
C ALA A 66 5.87 -2.21 11.13
N VAL A 67 5.32 -2.51 12.30
CA VAL A 67 6.10 -2.79 13.53
C VAL A 67 6.75 -4.16 13.48
N SER A 68 6.11 -5.20 12.94
CA SER A 68 6.69 -6.53 12.76
C SER A 68 7.83 -6.50 11.74
N LEU A 69 7.68 -5.72 10.66
CA LEU A 69 8.77 -5.43 9.72
C LEU A 69 9.93 -4.71 10.41
N ARG A 70 9.66 -3.78 11.33
CA ARG A 70 10.69 -3.10 12.15
C ARG A 70 11.33 -4.01 13.21
N ALA A 71 10.58 -4.92 13.82
CA ALA A 71 11.05 -5.80 14.89
C ALA A 71 11.91 -6.96 14.35
N ALA A 72 11.54 -7.51 13.18
CA ALA A 72 12.41 -8.39 12.40
C ALA A 72 13.70 -7.67 11.96
N GLY A 73 13.65 -6.34 11.86
CA GLY A 73 14.77 -5.45 11.58
C GLY A 73 15.96 -5.59 12.53
N SER A 74 15.81 -5.94 13.81
CA SER A 74 16.98 -6.03 14.73
C SER A 74 18.05 -7.08 14.31
N ARG A 75 17.74 -7.98 13.36
CA ARG A 75 18.68 -8.91 12.72
C ARG A 75 18.80 -8.71 11.19
N GLY A 76 18.04 -7.76 10.62
CA GLY A 76 17.81 -7.54 9.18
C GLY A 76 17.47 -6.07 8.82
N GLU A 77 18.12 -5.10 9.48
CA GLU A 77 17.84 -3.66 9.32
C GLU A 77 18.03 -3.17 7.87
N ALA A 78 19.00 -3.75 7.17
CA ALA A 78 19.30 -3.46 5.77
C ALA A 78 18.19 -3.97 4.83
N GLU A 79 17.66 -5.17 5.07
CA GLU A 79 16.56 -5.75 4.28
C GLU A 79 15.26 -4.99 4.51
N GLY A 80 14.95 -4.67 5.78
CA GLY A 80 13.77 -3.86 6.12
C GLY A 80 13.83 -2.45 5.54
N ALA A 81 15.02 -1.84 5.50
CA ALA A 81 15.24 -0.57 4.82
C ALA A 81 15.07 -0.68 3.29
N ALA A 82 15.61 -1.76 2.69
CA ALA A 82 15.50 -2.01 1.25
C ALA A 82 14.03 -2.19 0.81
N ASP A 83 13.24 -2.94 1.58
CA ASP A 83 11.80 -3.11 1.36
C ASP A 83 11.04 -1.78 1.51
N ALA A 84 11.39 -0.98 2.52
CA ALA A 84 10.76 0.32 2.73
C ALA A 84 11.02 1.28 1.55
N VAL A 85 12.24 1.28 1.00
CA VAL A 85 12.60 2.06 -0.19
C VAL A 85 11.76 1.63 -1.40
N LEU A 86 11.66 0.34 -1.67
CA LEU A 86 10.88 -0.17 -2.81
C LEU A 86 9.42 0.25 -2.74
N VAL A 87 8.82 0.15 -1.55
CA VAL A 87 7.44 0.60 -1.31
C VAL A 87 7.31 2.11 -1.47
N GLY A 88 8.22 2.88 -0.87
CA GLY A 88 8.21 4.35 -0.94
C GLY A 88 8.32 4.88 -2.37
N ILE A 89 9.26 4.35 -3.15
CA ILE A 89 9.46 4.71 -4.56
C ILE A 89 8.26 4.27 -5.41
N SER A 90 7.69 3.09 -5.15
CA SER A 90 6.47 2.63 -5.85
C SER A 90 5.26 3.55 -5.60
N LEU A 91 5.10 4.03 -4.36
CA LEU A 91 4.05 4.98 -3.99
C LEU A 91 4.27 6.36 -4.60
N TYR A 92 5.53 6.79 -4.72
CA TYR A 92 5.87 8.02 -5.43
C TYR A 92 5.58 7.89 -6.93
N LYS A 93 6.01 6.80 -7.58
CA LYS A 93 5.67 6.50 -8.98
C LYS A 93 4.16 6.55 -9.22
N ALA A 94 3.36 5.92 -8.37
CA ALA A 94 1.91 5.93 -8.49
C ALA A 94 1.29 7.34 -8.32
N ALA A 95 2.00 8.27 -7.67
CA ALA A 95 1.59 9.66 -7.56
C ALA A 95 2.00 10.52 -8.77
N VAL A 96 3.14 10.21 -9.40
CA VAL A 96 3.57 10.87 -10.64
C VAL A 96 2.76 10.39 -11.84
N PHE A 97 2.42 9.09 -11.88
CA PHE A 97 1.67 8.44 -12.94
C PHE A 97 0.34 7.86 -12.41
N PRO A 98 -0.64 8.71 -12.04
CA PRO A 98 -1.90 8.24 -11.49
C PRO A 98 -2.76 7.55 -12.56
N LEU A 99 -3.53 6.54 -12.14
CA LEU A 99 -4.46 5.81 -13.01
C LEU A 99 -5.63 6.68 -13.51
N THR A 100 -5.98 7.71 -12.75
CA THR A 100 -7.06 8.65 -13.08
C THR A 100 -6.49 10.07 -13.19
N PRO A 101 -6.89 10.86 -14.20
CA PRO A 101 -6.53 12.27 -14.27
C PRO A 101 -6.90 12.99 -12.97
N ASN A 102 -5.99 13.84 -12.45
CA ASN A 102 -6.17 14.56 -11.18
C ASN A 102 -6.40 13.67 -9.94
N GLY A 103 -6.07 12.36 -10.01
CA GLY A 103 -6.25 11.43 -8.89
C GLY A 103 -5.31 11.68 -7.70
N VAL A 104 -4.30 12.53 -7.86
CA VAL A 104 -3.31 12.89 -6.85
C VAL A 104 -3.01 14.39 -6.96
N SER A 105 -3.02 15.11 -5.84
CA SER A 105 -2.71 16.54 -5.82
C SER A 105 -1.21 16.79 -5.93
N LYS A 106 -0.80 18.02 -6.29
CA LYS A 106 0.62 18.39 -6.35
C LYS A 106 1.30 18.34 -4.98
N GLU A 107 0.56 18.69 -3.92
CA GLU A 107 1.00 18.60 -2.54
C GLU A 107 1.22 17.14 -2.12
N GLU A 108 0.30 16.24 -2.48
CA GLU A 108 0.44 14.82 -2.21
C GLU A 108 1.61 14.21 -3.00
N GLN A 109 1.77 14.58 -4.27
CA GLN A 109 2.92 14.20 -5.09
C GLN A 109 4.23 14.63 -4.42
N GLN A 110 4.32 15.88 -3.96
CA GLN A 110 5.51 16.42 -3.31
C GLN A 110 5.79 15.77 -1.94
N ALA A 111 4.75 15.46 -1.17
CA ALA A 111 4.88 14.75 0.10
C ALA A 111 5.46 13.33 -0.12
N ARG A 112 4.95 12.61 -1.13
CA ARG A 112 5.44 11.28 -1.49
C ARG A 112 6.87 11.32 -2.06
N ARG A 113 7.20 12.35 -2.86
CA ARG A 113 8.58 12.62 -3.31
C ARG A 113 9.51 12.74 -2.11
N THR A 114 9.17 13.59 -1.15
CA THR A 114 9.98 13.81 0.06
C THR A 114 10.20 12.52 0.85
N VAL A 115 9.17 11.70 1.03
CA VAL A 115 9.29 10.41 1.72
C VAL A 115 10.20 9.45 0.95
N ALA A 116 10.03 9.33 -0.38
CA ALA A 116 10.82 8.43 -1.20
C ALA A 116 12.32 8.80 -1.18
N TYR A 117 12.66 10.09 -1.32
CA TYR A 117 14.04 10.56 -1.22
C TYR A 117 14.64 10.35 0.19
N ARG A 118 13.87 10.58 1.26
CA ARG A 118 14.33 10.30 2.63
C ARG A 118 14.62 8.82 2.86
N LEU A 119 13.76 7.94 2.35
CA LEU A 119 13.96 6.50 2.42
C LEU A 119 15.22 6.10 1.65
N ALA A 120 15.40 6.58 0.41
CA ALA A 120 16.57 6.25 -0.41
C ALA A 120 17.90 6.75 0.18
N ALA A 121 17.87 7.80 1.00
CA ALA A 121 19.03 8.34 1.70
C ALA A 121 19.32 7.64 3.05
N HIS A 122 18.57 6.60 3.43
CA HIS A 122 18.75 5.94 4.73
C HIS A 122 20.11 5.23 4.82
N GLU A 123 20.83 5.43 5.93
CA GLU A 123 22.22 5.00 6.10
C GLU A 123 22.39 3.48 6.09
N SER A 124 21.41 2.76 6.64
CA SER A 124 21.41 1.29 6.71
C SER A 124 21.21 0.59 5.35
N LEU A 125 20.98 1.34 4.28
CA LEU A 125 20.78 0.74 2.95
C LEU A 125 22.08 0.21 2.36
N PRO A 126 22.07 -1.02 1.81
CA PRO A 126 23.16 -1.51 0.99
C PRO A 126 23.42 -0.60 -0.22
N ARG A 127 24.70 -0.47 -0.59
CA ARG A 127 25.12 0.44 -1.66
C ARG A 127 24.41 0.16 -2.99
N ALA A 128 24.24 -1.12 -3.35
CA ALA A 128 23.54 -1.50 -4.58
C ALA A 128 22.09 -0.99 -4.59
N VAL A 129 21.38 -1.14 -3.47
CA VAL A 129 20.00 -0.64 -3.31
C VAL A 129 19.95 0.88 -3.41
N ARG A 130 20.90 1.61 -2.80
CA ARG A 130 20.96 3.09 -2.92
C ARG A 130 21.15 3.55 -4.36
N ILE A 131 22.06 2.92 -5.10
CA ILE A 131 22.32 3.26 -6.52
C ILE A 131 21.08 2.99 -7.37
N SER A 132 20.48 1.81 -7.21
CA SER A 132 19.28 1.45 -7.98
C SER A 132 18.08 2.33 -7.60
N ALA A 133 17.94 2.71 -6.33
CA ALA A 133 16.92 3.61 -5.86
C ALA A 133 17.09 5.03 -6.43
N ALA A 134 18.31 5.53 -6.49
CA ALA A 134 18.62 6.82 -7.13
C ALA A 134 18.24 6.80 -8.62
N ALA A 135 18.64 5.76 -9.35
CA ALA A 135 18.29 5.60 -10.77
C ALA A 135 16.77 5.50 -10.99
N ALA A 136 16.05 4.84 -10.10
CA ALA A 136 14.59 4.77 -10.16
C ALA A 136 13.93 6.14 -9.88
N LEU A 137 14.44 6.90 -8.91
CA LEU A 137 13.94 8.25 -8.61
C LEU A 137 14.21 9.23 -9.75
N GLU A 138 15.40 9.18 -10.34
CA GLU A 138 15.78 9.95 -11.53
C GLU A 138 14.85 9.63 -12.70
N ALA A 139 14.65 8.35 -13.01
CA ALA A 139 13.73 7.94 -14.06
C ALA A 139 12.30 8.45 -13.82
N ILE A 140 11.80 8.42 -12.58
CA ILE A 140 10.48 8.95 -12.22
C ILE A 140 10.40 10.48 -12.42
N ASP A 141 11.44 11.22 -12.02
CA ASP A 141 11.45 12.68 -12.09
C ASP A 141 11.62 13.20 -13.53
N GLU A 142 12.34 12.47 -14.38
CA GLU A 142 12.66 12.90 -15.76
C GLU A 142 11.68 12.39 -16.83
N SER A 143 11.02 11.25 -16.59
CA SER A 143 10.20 10.62 -17.62
C SER A 143 8.76 11.17 -17.62
N PRO A 144 8.21 11.58 -18.78
CA PRO A 144 6.81 11.98 -18.89
C PRO A 144 5.83 10.79 -18.92
N ASP A 145 6.35 9.56 -19.09
CA ASP A 145 5.55 8.35 -19.27
C ASP A 145 6.03 7.19 -18.38
N ALA A 146 5.06 6.50 -17.78
CA ALA A 146 5.27 5.36 -16.90
C ALA A 146 5.98 4.18 -17.58
N ALA A 147 5.83 4.02 -18.89
CA ALA A 147 6.50 2.92 -19.62
C ALA A 147 8.03 3.05 -19.58
N HIS A 148 8.54 4.28 -19.61
CA HIS A 148 9.97 4.60 -19.56
C HIS A 148 10.57 4.40 -18.16
N VAL A 149 9.74 4.52 -17.11
CA VAL A 149 10.15 4.32 -15.71
C VAL A 149 10.23 2.84 -15.32
N ARG A 150 9.41 2.00 -15.97
CA ARG A 150 9.26 0.58 -15.60
C ARG A 150 10.60 -0.17 -15.46
N PRO A 151 11.56 -0.08 -16.41
CA PRO A 151 12.83 -0.81 -16.30
C PRO A 151 13.63 -0.44 -15.06
N ALA A 152 13.68 0.84 -14.68
CA ALA A 152 14.45 1.30 -13.52
C ALA A 152 13.84 0.79 -12.19
N VAL A 153 12.51 0.78 -12.09
CA VAL A 153 11.81 0.26 -10.91
C VAL A 153 11.88 -1.27 -10.83
N GLU A 154 11.92 -1.95 -11.96
CA GLU A 154 12.17 -3.40 -12.03
C GLU A 154 13.59 -3.74 -11.58
N ALA A 155 14.59 -2.99 -12.04
CA ALA A 155 15.97 -3.13 -11.57
C ALA A 155 16.09 -2.92 -10.06
N LEU A 156 15.39 -1.93 -9.50
CA LEU A 156 15.31 -1.73 -8.04
C LEU A 156 14.67 -2.93 -7.35
N THR A 157 13.58 -3.46 -7.89
CA THR A 157 12.90 -4.64 -7.34
C THR A 157 13.82 -5.84 -7.28
N LEU A 158 14.56 -6.10 -8.36
CA LEU A 158 15.56 -7.19 -8.42
C LEU A 158 16.69 -6.96 -7.41
N THR A 159 17.21 -5.74 -7.31
CA THR A 159 18.27 -5.40 -6.36
C THR A 159 17.83 -5.62 -4.90
N VAL A 160 16.59 -5.24 -4.56
CA VAL A 160 16.02 -5.48 -3.23
C VAL A 160 15.80 -6.98 -2.98
N TYR A 161 15.39 -7.73 -4.01
CA TYR A 161 15.26 -9.18 -3.92
C TYR A 161 16.60 -9.88 -3.65
N ASP A 162 17.67 -9.49 -4.37
CA ASP A 162 19.00 -10.05 -4.15
C ASP A 162 19.57 -9.69 -2.78
N CYS A 163 19.32 -8.46 -2.32
CA CYS A 163 19.63 -8.04 -0.95
C CYS A 163 18.98 -8.96 0.10
N ARG A 164 17.71 -9.33 -0.09
CA ARG A 164 16.99 -10.28 0.80
C ARG A 164 17.54 -11.70 0.69
N ALA A 165 18.06 -12.07 -0.48
CA ALA A 165 18.66 -13.38 -0.69
C ALA A 165 20.10 -13.47 -0.17
N GLY A 166 20.67 -12.37 0.35
CA GLY A 166 22.06 -12.30 0.79
C GLY A 166 23.08 -12.43 -0.34
N ARG A 167 22.70 -12.04 -1.56
CA ARG A 167 23.52 -12.11 -2.77
C ARG A 167 24.02 -10.74 -3.22
#